data_AF-W1NJF0-F1
#
_entry.id   AF-W1NJF0-F1
#
_cell.length_a   1.000
_cell.length_b   1.000
_cell.length_c   1.000
_cell.angle_alpha   90.00
_cell.angle_beta   90.00
_cell.angle_gamma   90.00
#
_symmetry.space_group_name_H-M   'P 1'
#
loop_
_entity.id
_entity.type
_entity.pdbx_description
1 polymer ?
#
loop_
_entity_poly.entity_id
_entity_poly.type
_entity_poly.pdbx_seq_one_letter_code
_entity_poly.pdbx_strand_id
1 'polypeptide(L)'
;MYKKGRPPLEDLSSRESHVGKCKDDAERVSRLRAVSLLVQCAQTRSLAHNSKGNCSYWVEIETTCAPQADTASIVGVRFGDNNGNHVVTRHLKNPKLVYDPKLGQRKQGAVYKGFDRCAIDMFEVQGSCMERAVCYLYLRRMGPDGWRPGWVKVLHNHGLGGADLSPVSGTFYFRTFLPENVWFGFDYCESNQPHLPQEAKDGD
;
A
#
# COMPACT_ATOMS: atom_id res chain seq x y z
N MET A 1 5.30 62.98 -8.48
CA MET A 1 6.58 63.43 -7.86
C MET A 1 6.50 63.14 -6.35
N TYR A 2 7.52 62.71 -5.61
CA TYR A 2 8.94 62.43 -5.93
C TYR A 2 9.53 61.37 -4.93
N LYS A 3 10.57 60.63 -5.36
CA LYS A 3 11.65 59.85 -4.65
C LYS A 3 11.55 59.60 -3.11
N LYS A 4 11.57 58.34 -2.61
CA LYS A 4 12.71 57.42 -2.26
C LYS A 4 13.45 57.68 -0.92
N GLY A 5 13.71 56.63 -0.12
CA GLY A 5 14.71 56.58 0.98
C GLY A 5 14.92 55.17 1.61
N ARG A 6 16.19 54.70 1.70
CA ARG A 6 16.76 53.43 2.30
C ARG A 6 18.32 53.52 2.15
N PRO A 7 19.22 52.62 2.65
CA PRO A 7 19.19 51.56 3.68
C PRO A 7 19.87 52.10 4.99
N PRO A 8 20.86 51.50 5.74
CA PRO A 8 21.55 50.17 5.77
C PRO A 8 20.81 49.18 6.71
N LEU A 9 21.31 48.07 7.27
CA LEU A 9 22.52 47.22 7.13
C LEU A 9 22.09 45.85 6.50
N GLU A 10 22.88 44.98 5.85
CA GLU A 10 24.25 44.42 6.09
C GLU A 10 24.33 43.41 7.26
N ASP A 11 24.90 42.20 7.14
CA ASP A 11 25.43 41.46 5.96
C ASP A 11 25.57 39.92 6.27
N LEU A 12 25.87 39.09 5.25
CA LEU A 12 26.34 37.68 5.30
C LEU A 12 25.34 36.63 5.87
N SER A 13 25.46 35.29 5.67
CA SER A 13 26.03 34.35 4.67
C SER A 13 25.64 32.94 5.19
N SER A 14 25.39 31.84 4.45
CA SER A 14 25.59 31.41 3.05
C SER A 14 24.39 30.48 2.66
N ARG A 15 24.36 29.53 1.68
CA ARG A 15 25.33 28.87 0.79
C ARG A 15 24.59 28.37 -0.49
N GLU A 16 25.30 28.15 -1.59
CA GLU A 16 24.73 27.85 -2.91
C GLU A 16 24.41 26.36 -3.18
N SER A 17 23.56 26.10 -4.17
CA SER A 17 23.70 24.96 -5.09
C SER A 17 23.17 25.34 -6.48
N HIS A 18 23.90 24.99 -7.54
CA HIS A 18 23.70 25.59 -8.87
C HIS A 18 22.71 24.82 -9.76
N VAL A 19 21.73 25.53 -10.32
CA VAL A 19 21.05 25.12 -11.56
C VAL A 19 21.82 25.71 -12.74
N GLY A 20 22.84 24.98 -13.22
CA GLY A 20 23.67 25.38 -14.35
C GLY A 20 22.98 25.13 -15.70
N LYS A 21 22.96 26.13 -16.58
CA LYS A 21 22.52 25.97 -17.97
C LYS A 21 23.49 25.04 -18.72
N CYS A 22 22.96 24.11 -19.52
CA CYS A 22 23.68 23.68 -20.72
C CYS A 22 23.75 24.86 -21.71
N LYS A 23 24.89 25.04 -22.35
CA LYS A 23 25.11 26.00 -23.43
C LYS A 23 26.01 25.33 -24.46
N ASP A 24 25.52 25.22 -25.68
CA ASP A 24 26.29 24.68 -26.80
C ASP A 24 27.33 25.71 -27.27
N ASP A 25 28.54 25.24 -27.56
CA ASP A 25 29.55 25.94 -28.36
C ASP A 25 30.34 24.87 -29.14
N ALA A 26 30.47 25.02 -30.46
CA ALA A 26 30.97 23.97 -31.36
C ALA A 26 32.03 24.48 -32.34
N GLU A 27 33.31 24.44 -31.96
CA GLU A 27 34.48 24.43 -32.86
C GLU A 27 35.70 23.93 -32.07
N ARG A 28 36.54 23.00 -32.54
CA ARG A 28 37.45 23.16 -33.68
C ARG A 28 38.01 21.82 -34.15
N VAL A 29 38.19 21.64 -35.45
CA VAL A 29 38.76 20.41 -36.04
C VAL A 29 40.30 20.42 -36.00
N SER A 30 40.93 19.40 -35.40
CA SER A 30 42.38 19.17 -35.57
C SER A 30 42.79 17.68 -35.59
N ARG A 31 42.91 17.16 -36.81
CA ARG A 31 43.94 16.22 -37.30
C ARG A 31 44.16 14.87 -36.56
N LEU A 32 43.48 13.86 -37.10
CA LEU A 32 43.97 12.50 -37.44
C LEU A 32 44.23 11.43 -36.34
N ARG A 33 43.62 10.26 -36.61
CA ARG A 33 44.02 8.88 -36.21
C ARG A 33 43.91 8.47 -34.73
N ALA A 34 42.73 7.97 -34.37
CA ALA A 34 42.62 6.70 -33.63
C ALA A 34 41.32 5.95 -33.99
N VAL A 35 41.39 4.62 -33.90
CA VAL A 35 40.39 3.60 -34.22
C VAL A 35 39.06 3.77 -33.47
N SER A 36 37.94 3.38 -34.10
CA SER A 36 36.61 3.31 -33.47
C SER A 36 36.61 2.47 -32.20
N LEU A 37 36.20 3.07 -31.07
CA LEU A 37 35.83 2.35 -29.85
C LEU A 37 34.42 2.73 -29.41
N LEU A 38 33.68 1.71 -29.00
CA LEU A 38 32.23 1.67 -28.82
C LEU A 38 31.69 2.79 -27.89
N VAL A 39 30.56 3.39 -28.27
CA VAL A 39 29.72 4.13 -27.33
C VAL A 39 29.04 3.12 -26.40
N GLN A 40 29.72 2.80 -25.29
CA GLN A 40 29.10 2.14 -24.15
C GLN A 40 28.59 3.20 -23.17
N CYS A 41 27.39 3.73 -23.46
CA CYS A 41 26.56 4.30 -22.40
C CYS A 41 26.14 3.16 -21.48
N ALA A 42 27.00 2.81 -20.52
CA ALA A 42 26.59 2.03 -19.38
C ALA A 42 25.52 2.84 -18.64
N GLN A 43 24.24 2.52 -18.86
CA GLN A 43 23.22 2.92 -17.90
C GLN A 43 23.58 2.25 -16.57
N THR A 44 24.19 3.03 -15.69
CA THR A 44 24.01 2.88 -14.25
C THR A 44 22.52 3.04 -13.99
N ARG A 45 21.78 1.93 -14.17
CA ARG A 45 20.51 1.72 -13.48
C ARG A 45 20.81 1.98 -12.03
N SER A 46 20.34 3.12 -11.53
CA SER A 46 20.26 3.34 -10.11
C SER A 46 19.27 2.31 -9.59
N LEU A 47 19.79 1.14 -9.23
CA LEU A 47 19.24 0.36 -8.14
C LEU A 47 19.44 1.22 -6.89
N ALA A 48 18.57 2.24 -6.78
CA ALA A 48 18.24 2.83 -5.51
C ALA A 48 17.71 1.69 -4.66
N HIS A 49 18.62 1.07 -3.92
CA HIS A 49 18.33 0.12 -2.85
C HIS A 49 17.67 0.93 -1.73
N ASN A 50 16.43 1.32 -2.03
CA ASN A 50 15.60 2.15 -1.19
C ASN A 50 15.35 1.35 0.09
N SER A 51 15.51 1.99 1.24
CA SER A 51 15.14 1.38 2.52
C SER A 51 13.72 0.82 2.39
N LYS A 52 13.51 -0.48 2.66
CA LYS A 52 12.23 -1.18 2.39
C LYS A 52 11.07 -0.33 2.88
N GLY A 53 10.34 0.25 1.93
CA GLY A 53 9.33 1.26 2.22
C GLY A 53 8.11 0.67 2.89
N ASN A 54 7.44 1.48 3.71
CA ASN A 54 6.05 1.23 4.04
C ASN A 54 5.20 1.67 2.84
N CYS A 55 4.45 0.74 2.26
CA CYS A 55 3.41 1.01 1.28
C CYS A 55 2.04 1.03 1.95
N SER A 56 1.18 1.98 1.56
CA SER A 56 -0.25 1.92 1.87
C SER A 56 -0.97 0.93 0.93
N TYR A 57 -1.91 0.19 1.49
CA TYR A 57 -2.79 -0.74 0.81
C TYR A 57 -4.23 -0.50 1.24
N TRP A 58 -5.17 -0.74 0.34
CA TRP A 58 -6.60 -0.65 0.64
C TRP A 58 -7.21 -2.05 0.54
N VAL A 59 -7.69 -2.55 1.69
CA VAL A 59 -8.31 -3.88 1.79
C VAL A 59 -9.81 -3.70 1.67
N GLU A 60 -10.39 -4.18 0.57
CA GLU A 60 -11.82 -4.13 0.27
C GLU A 60 -12.48 -5.46 0.64
N ILE A 61 -13.52 -5.44 1.47
CA ILE A 61 -14.13 -6.62 2.12
C ILE A 61 -15.65 -6.60 1.96
N GLU A 62 -16.22 -7.64 1.32
CA GLU A 62 -17.67 -7.93 1.39
C GLU A 62 -17.98 -8.65 2.70
N THR A 63 -18.98 -8.20 3.44
CA THR A 63 -19.67 -9.00 4.47
C THR A 63 -20.96 -9.57 3.87
N THR A 64 -21.15 -10.89 3.91
CA THR A 64 -22.25 -11.52 3.15
C THR A 64 -23.64 -11.12 3.66
N CYS A 65 -24.67 -11.35 2.84
CA CYS A 65 -26.06 -11.12 3.23
C CYS A 65 -26.70 -12.19 4.13
N ALA A 66 -25.98 -13.28 4.45
CA ALA A 66 -26.53 -14.37 5.26
C ALA A 66 -26.94 -13.89 6.67
N PRO A 67 -27.95 -14.50 7.32
CA PRO A 67 -28.33 -14.15 8.68
C PRO A 67 -27.11 -14.15 9.63
N GLN A 68 -27.02 -13.13 10.48
CA GLN A 68 -25.94 -12.97 11.48
C GLN A 68 -24.51 -12.94 10.87
N ALA A 69 -24.37 -12.58 9.59
CA ALA A 69 -23.07 -12.47 8.94
C ALA A 69 -22.25 -11.25 9.39
N ASP A 70 -22.90 -10.25 9.98
CA ASP A 70 -22.33 -9.01 10.54
C ASP A 70 -21.62 -9.22 11.88
N THR A 71 -20.65 -8.35 12.20
CA THR A 71 -19.91 -8.40 13.48
C THR A 71 -19.56 -7.02 14.02
N ALA A 72 -19.51 -6.87 15.35
CA ALA A 72 -18.91 -5.71 16.03
C ALA A 72 -17.55 -6.07 16.68
N SER A 73 -17.05 -7.29 16.43
CA SER A 73 -15.80 -7.81 16.96
C SER A 73 -14.56 -7.20 16.29
N ILE A 74 -13.39 -7.32 16.94
CA ILE A 74 -12.14 -6.82 16.36
C ILE A 74 -11.71 -7.75 15.22
N VAL A 75 -11.62 -7.20 14.01
CA VAL A 75 -11.11 -7.92 12.83
C VAL A 75 -9.67 -7.49 12.54
N GLY A 76 -8.79 -8.46 12.38
CA GLY A 76 -7.44 -8.29 11.86
C GLY A 76 -7.26 -8.94 10.48
N VAL A 77 -6.29 -8.45 9.70
CA VAL A 77 -5.90 -8.99 8.40
C VAL A 77 -4.38 -9.22 8.33
N ARG A 78 -3.98 -10.28 7.63
CA ARG A 78 -2.58 -10.60 7.28
C ARG A 78 -2.52 -11.03 5.81
N PHE A 79 -1.65 -10.45 5.01
CA PHE A 79 -1.46 -10.81 3.60
C PHE A 79 -0.03 -10.58 3.13
N GLY A 80 0.37 -11.22 2.02
CA GLY A 80 1.73 -11.08 1.49
C GLY A 80 1.97 -11.74 0.14
N ASP A 81 3.19 -11.58 -0.36
CA ASP A 81 3.71 -12.16 -1.60
C ASP A 81 4.67 -13.35 -1.34
N ASN A 82 5.06 -14.05 -2.40
CA ASN A 82 6.00 -15.18 -2.32
C ASN A 82 7.48 -14.77 -2.26
N ASN A 83 7.79 -13.47 -2.26
CA ASN A 83 9.11 -12.94 -1.90
C ASN A 83 9.22 -12.73 -0.37
N GLY A 84 8.14 -12.96 0.39
CA GLY A 84 8.08 -12.83 1.85
C GLY A 84 7.71 -11.43 2.35
N ASN A 85 7.38 -10.48 1.45
CA ASN A 85 6.87 -9.17 1.83
C ASN A 85 5.43 -9.33 2.36
N HIS A 86 5.12 -8.69 3.48
CA HIS A 86 3.84 -8.91 4.15
C HIS A 86 3.34 -7.69 4.95
N VAL A 87 2.03 -7.70 5.19
CA VAL A 87 1.30 -6.74 6.03
C VAL A 87 0.55 -7.52 7.10
N VAL A 88 0.59 -7.05 8.34
CA VAL A 88 -0.25 -7.56 9.45
C VAL A 88 -0.87 -6.37 10.18
N THR A 89 -2.20 -6.30 10.20
CA THR A 89 -2.96 -5.31 10.98
C THR A 89 -3.87 -6.06 11.95
N ARG A 90 -3.62 -5.95 13.26
CA ARG A 90 -4.39 -6.66 14.30
C ARG A 90 -5.81 -6.14 14.50
N HIS A 91 -6.11 -4.91 14.06
CA HIS A 91 -7.40 -4.24 14.23
C HIS A 91 -7.62 -3.27 13.05
N LEU A 92 -8.49 -3.65 12.11
CA LEU A 92 -8.95 -2.81 11.01
C LEU A 92 -9.84 -1.67 11.53
N LYS A 93 -9.44 -0.41 11.29
CA LYS A 93 -10.09 0.79 11.82
C LYS A 93 -10.47 1.75 10.71
N ASN A 94 -11.35 2.71 11.03
CA ASN A 94 -11.77 3.79 10.14
C ASN A 94 -12.30 3.31 8.76
N PRO A 95 -13.29 2.39 8.72
CA PRO A 95 -13.83 1.87 7.46
C PRO A 95 -14.44 2.97 6.60
N LYS A 96 -14.00 3.03 5.34
CA LYS A 96 -14.72 3.72 4.28
C LYS A 96 -15.77 2.77 3.72
N LEU A 97 -17.04 3.11 3.90
CA LEU A 97 -18.15 2.37 3.31
C LEU A 97 -18.13 2.54 1.78
N VAL A 98 -18.02 1.43 1.04
CA VAL A 98 -18.02 1.39 -0.43
C VAL A 98 -19.42 1.10 -0.96
N TYR A 99 -20.14 0.15 -0.34
CA TYR A 99 -21.53 -0.15 -0.65
C TYR A 99 -22.37 -0.18 0.62
N ASP A 100 -23.43 0.62 0.65
CA ASP A 100 -24.34 0.73 1.80
C ASP A 100 -25.64 -0.08 1.61
N PRO A 101 -25.80 -1.23 2.30
CA PRO A 101 -27.03 -2.02 2.25
C PRO A 101 -28.20 -1.37 3.01
N LYS A 102 -27.94 -0.31 3.79
CA LYS A 102 -28.94 0.44 4.55
C LYS A 102 -29.39 1.73 3.84
N LEU A 103 -28.91 1.98 2.61
CA LEU A 103 -29.31 3.10 1.75
C LEU A 103 -29.38 4.47 2.48
N GLY A 104 -28.37 4.78 3.28
CA GLY A 104 -28.26 6.03 4.04
C GLY A 104 -29.04 6.07 5.36
N GLN A 105 -29.82 5.03 5.74
CA GLN A 105 -30.65 5.01 6.96
C GLN A 105 -29.85 4.83 8.28
N ARG A 106 -28.60 5.29 8.36
CA ARG A 106 -27.86 5.36 9.63
C ARG A 106 -28.32 6.57 10.44
N LYS A 107 -28.39 6.39 11.77
CA LYS A 107 -28.69 7.49 12.71
C LYS A 107 -27.64 8.59 12.56
N GLN A 108 -28.11 9.84 12.45
CA GLN A 108 -27.22 11.00 12.29
C GLN A 108 -26.26 11.09 13.49
N GLY A 109 -24.97 11.31 13.22
CA GLY A 109 -23.91 11.31 14.24
C GLY A 109 -23.41 9.92 14.68
N ALA A 110 -23.96 8.81 14.19
CA ALA A 110 -23.44 7.48 14.50
C ALA A 110 -22.11 7.21 13.75
N VAL A 111 -21.05 6.92 14.51
CA VAL A 111 -19.76 6.48 13.94
C VAL A 111 -19.93 5.10 13.32
N TYR A 112 -19.60 4.97 12.04
CA TYR A 112 -19.66 3.70 11.33
C TYR A 112 -18.47 2.80 11.71
N LYS A 113 -18.73 1.52 11.97
CA LYS A 113 -17.75 0.54 12.47
C LYS A 113 -17.31 -0.52 11.47
N GLY A 114 -17.91 -0.54 10.27
CA GLY A 114 -17.65 -1.59 9.27
C GLY A 114 -18.41 -2.89 9.58
N PHE A 115 -18.25 -3.86 8.70
CA PHE A 115 -18.75 -5.23 8.80
C PHE A 115 -20.27 -5.36 8.95
N ASP A 116 -21.01 -4.39 8.41
CA ASP A 116 -22.47 -4.44 8.29
C ASP A 116 -22.89 -5.57 7.34
N ARG A 117 -24.01 -6.25 7.63
CA ARG A 117 -24.52 -7.35 6.78
C ARG A 117 -24.88 -6.82 5.40
N CYS A 118 -24.41 -7.50 4.34
CA CYS A 118 -24.44 -7.05 2.94
C CYS A 118 -23.54 -5.82 2.60
N ALA A 119 -22.70 -5.30 3.50
CA ALA A 119 -21.86 -4.15 3.20
C ALA A 119 -20.57 -4.54 2.45
N ILE A 120 -20.01 -3.56 1.74
CA ILE A 120 -18.62 -3.60 1.27
C ILE A 120 -17.87 -2.46 1.96
N ASP A 121 -16.82 -2.82 2.69
CA ASP A 121 -15.98 -1.91 3.48
C ASP A 121 -14.57 -1.87 2.94
N MET A 122 -13.95 -0.68 2.94
CA MET A 122 -12.55 -0.51 2.55
C MET A 122 -11.74 0.12 3.68
N PHE A 123 -10.60 -0.49 3.98
CA PHE A 123 -9.70 -0.09 5.07
C PHE A 123 -8.31 0.22 4.51
N GLU A 124 -7.71 1.34 4.91
CA GLU A 124 -6.29 1.59 4.64
C GLU A 124 -5.41 0.90 5.70
N VAL A 125 -4.37 0.22 5.25
CA VAL A 125 -3.35 -0.44 6.09
C VAL A 125 -1.96 -0.20 5.51
N GLN A 126 -0.92 -0.32 6.34
CA GLN A 126 0.47 -0.12 5.93
C GLN A 126 1.37 -1.28 6.34
N GLY A 127 2.42 -1.51 5.55
CA GLY A 127 3.48 -2.48 5.83
C GLY A 127 4.44 -2.61 4.63
N SER A 128 5.17 -3.72 4.53
CA SER A 128 6.16 -3.90 3.47
C SER A 128 5.56 -3.78 2.07
N CYS A 129 6.20 -3.01 1.19
CA CYS A 129 5.87 -2.99 -0.22
C CYS A 129 5.98 -4.38 -0.85
N MET A 130 4.90 -4.84 -1.48
CA MET A 130 4.85 -6.08 -2.25
C MET A 130 5.66 -5.94 -3.54
N GLU A 131 6.49 -6.94 -3.82
CA GLU A 131 7.32 -7.03 -5.04
C GLU A 131 6.65 -7.92 -6.10
N ARG A 132 5.67 -8.76 -5.70
CA ARG A 132 4.78 -9.51 -6.60
C ARG A 132 3.32 -9.36 -6.21
N ALA A 133 2.42 -10.03 -6.94
CA ALA A 133 1.03 -10.15 -6.55
C ALA A 133 0.90 -10.83 -5.18
N VAL A 134 -0.01 -10.32 -4.35
CA VAL A 134 -0.40 -10.90 -3.07
C VAL A 134 -1.06 -12.25 -3.33
N CYS A 135 -0.42 -13.32 -2.84
CA CYS A 135 -0.82 -14.70 -3.08
C CYS A 135 -1.38 -15.41 -1.83
N TYR A 136 -1.22 -14.84 -0.64
CA TYR A 136 -1.89 -15.32 0.57
C TYR A 136 -2.68 -14.20 1.28
N LEU A 137 -3.80 -14.57 1.93
CA LEU A 137 -4.57 -13.67 2.79
C LEU A 137 -5.31 -14.42 3.89
N TYR A 138 -5.15 -13.94 5.12
CA TYR A 138 -5.80 -14.42 6.33
C TYR A 138 -6.55 -13.30 7.04
N LEU A 139 -7.69 -13.65 7.63
CA LEU A 139 -8.51 -12.83 8.52
C LEU A 139 -8.52 -13.46 9.92
N ARG A 140 -8.62 -12.63 10.96
CA ARG A 140 -8.79 -13.07 12.35
C ARG A 140 -9.89 -12.25 13.01
N ARG A 141 -10.87 -12.93 13.63
CA ARG A 141 -11.97 -12.31 14.38
C ARG A 141 -11.75 -12.50 15.89
N MET A 142 -11.87 -11.45 16.69
CA MET A 142 -11.64 -11.50 18.14
C MET A 142 -12.79 -10.80 18.89
N GLY A 143 -13.56 -11.55 19.69
CA GLY A 143 -14.79 -11.09 20.35
C GLY A 143 -15.94 -12.11 20.23
N PRO A 144 -17.15 -11.83 20.74
CA PRO A 144 -18.23 -12.82 20.76
C PRO A 144 -19.01 -12.96 19.43
N ASP A 145 -19.23 -11.89 18.68
CA ASP A 145 -20.16 -11.92 17.53
C ASP A 145 -19.53 -12.61 16.32
N GLY A 146 -20.16 -13.68 15.83
CA GLY A 146 -19.74 -14.36 14.58
C GLY A 146 -19.60 -13.41 13.40
N TRP A 147 -18.86 -13.81 12.37
CA TRP A 147 -18.69 -13.01 11.15
C TRP A 147 -18.58 -13.92 9.93
N ARG A 148 -19.30 -13.59 8.85
CA ARG A 148 -19.23 -14.31 7.58
C ARG A 148 -18.82 -13.37 6.43
N PRO A 149 -17.50 -13.14 6.26
CA PRO A 149 -16.97 -12.44 5.11
C PRO A 149 -17.30 -13.19 3.82
N GLY A 150 -17.52 -12.44 2.75
CA GLY A 150 -17.84 -12.94 1.42
C GLY A 150 -16.62 -13.08 0.56
N TRP A 151 -15.94 -11.97 0.32
CA TRP A 151 -14.65 -11.91 -0.35
C TRP A 151 -13.78 -10.76 0.15
N VAL A 152 -12.48 -10.86 -0.11
CA VAL A 152 -11.49 -9.80 0.12
C VAL A 152 -10.68 -9.54 -1.16
N LYS A 153 -10.37 -8.27 -1.43
CA LYS A 153 -9.35 -7.84 -2.40
C LYS A 153 -8.32 -6.95 -1.70
N VAL A 154 -7.08 -7.01 -2.15
CA VAL A 154 -6.04 -6.03 -1.77
C VAL A 154 -5.77 -5.12 -2.96
N LEU A 155 -5.93 -3.82 -2.75
CA LEU A 155 -5.67 -2.78 -3.75
C LEU A 155 -4.43 -1.96 -3.35
N HIS A 156 -3.75 -1.39 -4.35
CA HIS A 156 -2.61 -0.50 -4.17
C HIS A 156 -2.66 0.63 -5.22
N ASN A 157 -1.95 1.74 -4.95
CA ASN A 157 -1.70 2.79 -5.93
C ASN A 157 -0.22 2.71 -6.34
N HIS A 158 0.04 2.39 -7.61
CA HIS A 158 1.40 2.23 -8.14
C HIS A 158 2.13 3.55 -8.45
N GLY A 159 1.60 4.70 -8.03
CA GLY A 159 2.26 6.01 -8.14
C GLY A 159 2.32 6.58 -9.56
N LEU A 160 1.59 6.01 -10.52
CA LEU A 160 1.59 6.42 -11.93
C LEU A 160 0.75 7.68 -12.18
N GLY A 161 1.00 8.75 -11.41
CA GLY A 161 0.41 10.09 -11.59
C GLY A 161 -1.09 10.23 -11.23
N GLY A 162 -1.79 9.14 -10.92
CA GLY A 162 -3.21 9.12 -10.59
C GLY A 162 -3.51 8.68 -9.14
N ALA A 163 -4.77 8.84 -8.74
CA ALA A 163 -5.29 8.33 -7.46
C ALA A 163 -5.84 6.89 -7.57
N ASP A 164 -5.62 6.23 -8.72
CA ASP A 164 -6.30 5.00 -9.09
C ASP A 164 -5.80 3.80 -8.28
N LEU A 165 -6.75 3.12 -7.63
CA LEU A 165 -6.51 1.90 -6.87
C LEU A 165 -6.70 0.68 -7.78
N SER A 166 -5.64 -0.10 -7.98
CA SER A 166 -5.68 -1.35 -8.76
C SER A 166 -5.51 -2.57 -7.86
N PRO A 167 -6.18 -3.71 -8.15
CA PRO A 167 -5.95 -4.94 -7.42
C PRO A 167 -4.51 -5.45 -7.57
N VAL A 168 -3.85 -5.71 -6.45
CA VAL A 168 -2.55 -6.41 -6.38
C VAL A 168 -2.72 -7.89 -6.00
N SER A 169 -3.95 -8.39 -6.02
CA SER A 169 -4.31 -9.75 -5.62
C SER A 169 -5.39 -10.35 -6.52
N GLY A 170 -5.53 -11.68 -6.47
CA GLY A 170 -6.80 -12.33 -6.79
C GLY A 170 -7.89 -11.95 -5.78
N THR A 171 -9.13 -12.37 -6.03
CA THR A 171 -10.22 -12.20 -5.04
C THR A 171 -10.28 -13.42 -4.13
N PHE A 172 -10.08 -13.22 -2.83
CA PHE A 172 -10.10 -14.29 -1.82
C PHE A 172 -11.53 -14.53 -1.33
N TYR A 173 -12.18 -15.62 -1.72
CA TYR A 173 -13.57 -15.92 -1.36
C TYR A 173 -13.67 -16.76 -0.09
N PHE A 174 -14.18 -16.16 0.99
CA PHE A 174 -14.34 -16.84 2.29
C PHE A 174 -15.69 -17.58 2.37
N ARG A 175 -16.79 -16.84 2.27
CA ARG A 175 -18.19 -17.33 2.28
C ARG A 175 -18.53 -18.34 3.40
N THR A 176 -17.79 -18.30 4.51
CA THR A 176 -17.98 -19.15 5.70
C THR A 176 -17.84 -18.32 6.97
N PHE A 177 -18.38 -18.81 8.09
CA PHE A 177 -18.18 -18.16 9.39
C PHE A 177 -16.74 -18.36 9.87
N LEU A 178 -16.06 -17.29 10.28
CA LEU A 178 -14.69 -17.40 10.77
C LEU A 178 -14.66 -17.99 12.20
N PRO A 179 -13.72 -18.91 12.50
CA PRO A 179 -13.43 -19.31 13.87
C PRO A 179 -12.95 -18.11 14.69
N GLU A 180 -13.27 -18.09 15.99
CA GLU A 180 -12.80 -17.04 16.88
C GLU A 180 -11.31 -17.19 17.20
N ASN A 181 -10.60 -16.07 17.32
CA ASN A 181 -9.22 -15.93 17.76
C ASN A 181 -8.16 -16.69 16.91
N VAL A 182 -8.55 -17.28 15.79
CA VAL A 182 -7.67 -18.00 14.84
C VAL A 182 -7.50 -17.20 13.54
N TRP A 183 -6.30 -17.24 12.95
CA TRP A 183 -6.07 -16.77 11.58
C TRP A 183 -6.63 -17.79 10.58
N PHE A 184 -7.72 -17.44 9.90
CA PHE A 184 -8.37 -18.27 8.88
C PHE A 184 -8.21 -17.61 7.51
N GLY A 185 -7.95 -18.38 6.45
CA GLY A 185 -7.67 -17.82 5.14
C GLY A 185 -7.06 -18.81 4.16
N PHE A 186 -6.36 -18.27 3.17
CA PHE A 186 -5.87 -18.99 2.01
C PHE A 186 -4.41 -18.66 1.73
N ASP A 187 -3.66 -19.67 1.30
CA ASP A 187 -2.34 -19.51 0.71
C ASP A 187 -2.36 -20.11 -0.70
N TYR A 188 -2.10 -19.27 -1.70
CA TYR A 188 -1.98 -19.64 -3.11
C TYR A 188 -0.58 -19.30 -3.65
N CYS A 189 0.40 -19.07 -2.78
CA CYS A 189 1.77 -18.81 -3.20
C CYS A 189 2.42 -20.09 -3.74
N GLU A 190 2.74 -20.11 -5.03
CA GLU A 190 3.35 -21.28 -5.69
C GLU A 190 4.69 -21.66 -5.03
N SER A 191 4.66 -22.76 -4.28
CA SER A 191 5.71 -23.20 -3.37
C SER A 191 6.81 -24.00 -4.08
N ASN A 192 7.63 -23.31 -4.88
CA ASN A 192 8.95 -23.81 -5.28
C ASN A 192 9.95 -23.92 -4.10
N GLN A 193 9.51 -23.57 -2.88
CA GLN A 193 10.18 -23.82 -1.60
C GLN A 193 9.13 -24.28 -0.56
N PRO A 194 9.38 -25.35 0.22
CA PRO A 194 8.50 -25.73 1.31
C PRO A 194 8.71 -24.81 2.52
N HIS A 195 7.83 -23.82 2.69
CA HIS A 195 7.85 -22.93 3.84
C HIS A 195 7.27 -23.63 5.07
N LEU A 196 8.12 -23.89 6.07
CA LEU A 196 7.70 -24.32 7.40
C LEU A 196 6.78 -23.26 8.04
N PRO A 197 5.75 -23.66 8.82
CA PRO A 197 4.92 -22.73 9.56
C PRO A 197 5.78 -21.87 10.50
N GLN A 198 5.80 -20.55 10.29
CA GLN A 198 6.40 -19.62 11.23
C GLN A 198 5.47 -19.48 12.44
N GLU A 199 5.80 -20.20 13.52
CA GLU A 199 5.16 -20.02 14.83
C GLU A 199 5.19 -18.55 15.24
N ALA A 200 4.04 -18.04 15.69
CA ALA A 200 3.93 -16.67 16.15
C ALA A 200 4.62 -16.52 17.52
N LYS A 201 5.83 -15.96 17.53
CA LYS A 201 6.43 -15.38 18.73
C LYS A 201 5.80 -14.03 19.05
N ASP A 202 4.51 -14.06 19.38
CA ASP A 202 3.88 -13.01 20.16
C ASP A 202 4.44 -13.08 21.58
N GLY A 203 5.07 -11.99 22.03
CA GLY A 203 5.51 -11.83 23.41
C GLY A 203 4.37 -11.36 24.31
N ASP A 204 4.54 -11.61 25.61
CA ASP A 204 3.71 -11.18 26.74
C ASP A 204 3.74 -9.63 26.91
#